data_AF-A0A3M5VYR7-F1
#
_entry.id   AF-A0A3M5VYR7-F1
#
_cell.length_a   1.000
_cell.length_b   1.000
_cell.length_c   1.000
_cell.angle_alpha   90.00
_cell.angle_beta   90.00
_cell.angle_gamma   90.00
#
_symmetry.space_group_name_H-M   'P 1'
#
loop_
_entity.id
_entity.type
_entity.pdbx_description
1 polymer ?
#
loop_
_entity_poly.entity_id
_entity_poly.type
_entity_poly.pdbx_seq_one_letter_code
_entity_poly.pdbx_strand_id
1 'polypeptide(L)' 'MSWHAYAQYVIDFARAHGEPLAVETINPIGTIEYPTPAQRPLNSRLNTEKLRHNFSLHLPDWQSGVARMLMEALNK' A
#
# COMPACT_ATOMS: atom_id res chain seq x y z
N MET A 1 2.49 -4.09 7.70
CA MET A 1 1.94 -2.95 6.96
C MET A 1 0.47 -2.80 7.29
N SER A 2 -0.01 -1.56 7.37
CA SER A 2 -1.42 -1.15 7.51
C SER A 2 -1.85 -0.29 6.33
N TRP A 3 -3.14 0.00 6.18
CA TRP A 3 -3.65 0.96 5.19
C TRP A 3 -3.07 2.36 5.36
N HIS A 4 -2.84 2.78 6.61
CA HIS A 4 -2.18 4.05 6.93
C HIS A 4 -0.76 4.12 6.35
N ALA A 5 0.07 3.09 6.58
CA ALA A 5 1.43 3.06 6.04
C ALA A 5 1.46 3.01 4.51
N TYR A 6 0.49 2.33 3.89
CA TYR A 6 0.33 2.31 2.43
C TYR A 6 0.00 3.71 1.88
N ALA A 7 -0.96 4.40 2.50
CA ALA A 7 -1.34 5.76 2.09
C ALA A 7 -0.17 6.74 2.25
N GLN A 8 0.57 6.64 3.35
CA GLN A 8 1.77 7.45 3.58
C GLN A 8 2.80 7.25 2.47
N TYR A 9 3.10 5.99 2.11
CA TYR A 9 4.02 5.68 1.02
C TYR A 9 3.59 6.30 -0.32
N VAL A 10 2.30 6.23 -0.68
CA VAL A 10 1.78 6.81 -1.93
C VAL A 10 1.92 8.34 -1.93
N ILE A 11 1.54 9.00 -0.84
CA ILE A 11 1.62 10.46 -0.74
C ILE A 11 3.07 10.94 -0.74
N ASP A 12 3.97 10.25 -0.02
CA ASP A 12 5.39 10.60 -0.01
C ASP A 12 6.03 10.39 -1.38
N PHE A 13 5.64 9.33 -2.09
CA PHE A 13 6.07 9.12 -3.48
C PHE A 13 5.65 10.28 -4.38
N ALA A 14 4.37 10.68 -4.34
CA ALA A 14 3.86 11.78 -5.16
C ALA A 14 4.54 13.12 -4.82
N ARG A 15 4.77 13.41 -3.53
CA ARG A 15 5.54 14.58 -3.08
C ARG A 15 6.97 14.57 -3.64
N ALA A 16 7.64 13.42 -3.59
CA ALA A 16 9.00 13.27 -4.13
C ALA A 16 9.06 13.51 -5.65
N HIS A 17 7.95 13.34 -6.37
CA HIS A 17 7.84 13.59 -7.81
C HIS A 17 7.25 14.96 -8.17
N GLY A 18 7.10 15.84 -7.16
CA GLY A 18 6.69 17.23 -7.34
C GLY A 18 5.19 17.43 -7.54
N GLU A 19 4.37 16.44 -7.20
CA GLU A 19 2.92 16.57 -7.34
C GLU A 19 2.34 17.56 -6.32
N PRO A 20 1.50 18.52 -6.75
CA PRO A 20 0.85 19.46 -5.86
C PRO A 20 -0.27 18.75 -5.09
N LEU A 21 -0.11 18.66 -3.77
CA LEU A 21 -1.06 17.97 -2.90
C LEU A 21 -1.53 18.90 -1.77
N ALA A 22 -2.84 18.94 -1.55
CA ALA A 22 -3.43 19.66 -0.43
C ALA A 22 -3.27 18.91 0.90
N VAL A 23 -2.94 17.61 0.87
CA VAL A 23 -2.77 16.82 2.09
C VAL A 23 -1.47 17.19 2.79
N GLU A 24 -1.59 17.59 4.05
CA GLU A 24 -0.44 17.93 4.91
C GLU A 24 -0.05 16.74 5.80
N THR A 25 -1.04 16.20 6.53
CA THR A 25 -0.83 15.13 7.52
C THR A 25 -1.79 13.97 7.28
N ILE A 26 -1.31 12.74 7.49
CA ILE A 26 -2.11 11.51 7.43
C ILE A 26 -2.14 10.88 8.82
N ASN A 27 -3.24 11.02 9.53
CA ASN A 27 -3.41 10.49 10.88
C ASN A 27 -3.88 9.02 10.83
N PRO A 28 -3.29 8.12 11.63
CA PRO A 28 -3.78 6.76 11.76
C PRO A 28 -5.11 6.76 12.54
N ILE A 29 -5.98 5.80 12.23
CA ILE A 29 -7.19 5.50 13.00
C ILE A 29 -7.30 4.00 13.25
N GLY A 30 -7.95 3.63 14.33
CA GLY A 30 -8.40 2.27 14.62
C GLY A 30 -9.61 1.88 13.79
N THR A 31 -9.78 0.58 13.56
CA THR A 31 -10.88 0.07 12.71
C THR A 31 -12.28 0.38 13.24
N ILE A 32 -12.44 0.63 14.55
CA ILE A 32 -13.72 0.92 15.20
C ILE A 32 -14.17 2.37 15.00
N GLU A 33 -13.24 3.26 14.68
CA GLU A 33 -13.49 4.69 14.51
C GLU A 33 -14.22 4.99 13.19
N TYR A 34 -14.18 4.05 12.25
CA TYR A 34 -14.91 4.12 10.98
C TYR A 34 -15.56 2.77 10.64
N PRO A 35 -16.78 2.50 11.15
CA PRO A 35 -17.41 1.18 11.02
C PRO A 35 -17.86 0.89 9.58
N THR A 36 -17.71 -0.37 9.16
CA THR A 36 -18.18 -0.85 7.86
C THR A 36 -19.23 -1.94 8.03
N PRO A 37 -20.24 -2.05 7.13
CA PRO A 37 -21.31 -3.06 7.26
C PRO A 37 -20.81 -4.50 7.35
N ALA A 38 -19.80 -4.85 6.55
CA ALA A 38 -19.13 -6.14 6.63
C ALA A 38 -17.84 -6.03 7.46
N GLN A 39 -17.64 -6.97 8.37
CA GLN A 39 -16.43 -7.03 9.20
C GLN A 39 -15.19 -7.28 8.33
N ARG A 40 -14.14 -6.51 8.58
CA ARG A 40 -12.84 -6.67 7.90
C ARG A 40 -11.89 -7.47 8.79
N PRO A 41 -11.17 -8.48 8.26
CA PRO A 41 -10.16 -9.19 9.03
C PRO A 41 -9.05 -8.25 9.51
N LEU A 42 -8.63 -8.38 10.76
CA LEU A 42 -7.51 -7.60 11.31
C LEU A 42 -6.15 -8.05 10.77
N ASN A 43 -6.06 -9.29 10.27
CA ASN A 43 -4.85 -9.86 9.71
C ASN A 43 -5.12 -10.47 8.33
N SER A 44 -4.70 -9.74 7.29
CA SER A 44 -4.77 -10.20 5.90
C SER A 44 -3.41 -10.69 5.37
N ARG A 45 -2.43 -10.97 6.24
CA ARG A 45 -1.11 -11.47 5.80
C ARG A 45 -1.24 -12.90 5.27
N LEU A 46 -0.62 -13.14 4.12
CA LEU A 46 -0.54 -14.45 3.49
C LEU A 46 0.90 -14.93 3.46
N ASN A 47 1.11 -16.21 3.74
CA ASN A 47 2.40 -16.86 3.52
C ASN A 47 2.43 -17.43 2.09
N THR A 48 3.39 -16.99 1.29
CA THR A 48 3.52 -17.36 -0.13
C THR A 48 4.62 -18.38 -0.41
N GLU A 49 5.23 -19.00 0.62
CA GLU A 49 6.36 -19.93 0.46
C GLU A 49 6.04 -21.10 -0.48
N LYS A 50 4.86 -21.72 -0.32
CA LYS A 50 4.43 -22.83 -1.19
C LYS A 50 4.36 -22.42 -2.67
N LEU A 51 3.85 -21.23 -2.96
CA LEU A 51 3.74 -20.70 -4.32
C LEU A 51 5.13 -20.41 -4.91
N ARG A 52 5.99 -19.74 -4.12
CA ARG A 52 7.37 -19.43 -4.53
C ARG A 52 8.17 -20.69 -4.84
N HIS A 53 8.08 -21.70 -3.98
CA HIS A 53 8.81 -22.96 -4.14
C HIS A 53 8.31 -23.77 -5.33
N ASN A 54 6.99 -24.03 -5.41
CA ASN A 54 6.43 -24.92 -6.42
C ASN A 54 6.58 -24.40 -7.85
N PHE A 55 6.63 -23.07 -8.02
CA PHE A 55 6.68 -22.43 -9.33
C PHE A 55 8.00 -21.71 -9.60
N SER A 56 8.98 -21.80 -8.69
CA SER A 56 10.27 -21.10 -8.79
C SER A 56 10.11 -19.60 -9.05
N LEU A 57 9.15 -18.97 -8.36
CA LEU A 57 8.82 -17.55 -8.53
C LEU A 57 9.48 -16.67 -7.46
N HIS A 58 9.99 -15.52 -7.91
CA HIS A 58 10.26 -14.40 -7.02
C HIS A 58 9.02 -13.50 -6.94
N LEU A 59 8.52 -13.27 -5.73
CA LEU A 59 7.47 -12.29 -5.46
C LEU A 59 8.13 -11.10 -4.77
N PRO A 60 8.29 -9.95 -5.46
CA PRO A 60 8.97 -8.80 -4.90
C PRO A 60 8.13 -8.16 -3.79
N ASP A 61 8.79 -7.29 -3.02
CA ASP A 61 8.11 -6.41 -2.09
C ASP A 61 7.03 -5.57 -2.78
N TRP A 62 5.92 -5.34 -2.09
CA TRP A 62 4.75 -4.65 -2.63
C TRP A 62 5.06 -3.23 -3.11
N GLN A 63 6.04 -2.55 -2.49
CA GLN A 63 6.46 -1.19 -2.82
C GLN A 63 6.86 -1.06 -4.29
N SER A 64 7.57 -2.05 -4.82
CA SER A 64 8.04 -2.03 -6.21
C SER A 64 6.87 -1.98 -7.20
N GLY A 65 5.80 -2.74 -6.92
CA GLY A 65 4.59 -2.74 -7.75
C GLY A 65 3.83 -1.40 -7.68
N VAL A 66 3.72 -0.83 -6.49
CA VAL A 66 3.05 0.47 -6.28
C VAL A 66 3.83 1.61 -6.90
N ALA A 67 5.15 1.67 -6.68
CA ALA A 67 6.02 2.68 -7.26
C ALA A 67 5.94 2.67 -8.80
N ARG A 68 6.00 1.48 -9.43
CA ARG A 68 5.84 1.35 -10.89
C ARG A 68 4.50 1.92 -11.36
N MET A 69 3.40 1.56 -10.69
CA MET A 69 2.07 2.06 -11.07
C MET A 69 1.95 3.58 -10.88
N LEU A 70 2.56 4.14 -9.83
CA LEU A 70 2.57 5.59 -9.62
C LEU A 70 3.39 6.34 -10.66
N MET A 71 4.55 5.81 -11.08
CA MET A 71 5.31 6.36 -12.21
C MET A 71 4.44 6.43 -13.48
N GLU A 72 3.76 5.33 -13.80
CA GLU A 72 2.85 5.23 -14.95
C GLU A 72 1.68 6.23 -14.83
N ALA A 73 1.07 6.35 -13.65
CA ALA A 73 -0.06 7.25 -13.43
C ALA A 73 0.32 8.73 -13.49
N LEU A 74 1.55 9.07 -13.07
CA LEU A 74 2.07 10.44 -13.05
C LEU A 74 2.84 10.82 -14.32
N ASN A 75 2.96 9.90 -15.29
CA ASN A 75 3.80 10.05 -16.49
C ASN A 75 5.25 10.45 -16.16
N LYS A 76 5.86 9.78 -15.18
CA LYS A 76 7.24 9.98 -14.74
C LYS A 76 8.15 8.85 -15.22
#